data_AF-A0A0F8Z417-F1
#
_entry.id   AF-A0A0F8Z417-F1
#
_cell.length_a   1.000
_cell.length_b   1.000
_cell.length_c   1.000
_cell.angle_alpha   90.00
_cell.angle_beta   90.00
_cell.angle_gamma   90.00
#
_symmetry.space_group_name_H-M   'P 1'
#
loop_
_entity.id
_entity.type
_entity.pdbx_description
1 polymer ?
#
loop_
_entity_poly.entity_id
_entity_poly.type
_entity_poly.pdbx_seq_one_letter_code
_entity_poly.pdbx_strand_id
1 'polypeptide(L)'
;AKRVGDELGKAQETLRVAKGSIITTGAETKRAVLLIPDVDIVVVGVRCVAAGAADAADTAEVVAPADGEDLDVAAGSTNRLITQISNPSTAEDTVLDATLTGLNGNVVRAGQPIVAIFIDNADGGVTWYTQVSYVLADEARTF
;
A
#
# COMPACT_ATOMS: atom_id res chain seq x y z
N ALA A 1 -24.96 4.70 -32.18
CA ALA A 1 -24.36 3.75 -31.22
C ALA A 1 -23.49 4.54 -30.25
N LYS A 2 -23.84 4.56 -28.97
CA LYS A 2 -23.10 5.27 -27.92
C LYS A 2 -21.76 4.54 -27.72
N ARG A 3 -20.64 5.27 -27.74
CA ARG A 3 -19.28 4.72 -27.73
C ARG A 3 -18.98 4.01 -26.42
N VAL A 4 -19.10 2.69 -26.43
CA VAL A 4 -18.70 1.81 -25.29
C VAL A 4 -17.22 2.01 -24.94
N GLY A 5 -16.36 2.34 -25.91
CA GLY A 5 -14.94 2.65 -25.67
C GLY A 5 -14.68 3.93 -24.87
N ASP A 6 -15.48 4.98 -25.05
CA ASP A 6 -15.31 6.25 -24.32
C ASP A 6 -15.74 6.11 -22.84
N GLU A 7 -16.67 5.20 -22.54
CA GLU A 7 -17.09 4.91 -21.15
C GLU A 7 -16.08 4.01 -20.43
N LEU A 8 -15.44 3.06 -21.13
CA LEU A 8 -14.38 2.22 -20.58
C LEU A 8 -13.09 3.01 -20.27
N GLY A 9 -12.67 3.92 -21.15
CA GLY A 9 -11.49 4.77 -20.91
C GLY A 9 -11.66 5.70 -19.70
N LYS A 10 -12.86 6.24 -19.50
CA LYS A 10 -13.19 7.05 -18.31
C LYS A 10 -13.21 6.24 -17.01
N ALA A 11 -13.58 4.96 -17.08
CA ALA A 11 -13.50 4.05 -15.95
C ALA A 11 -12.04 3.68 -15.60
N GLN A 12 -11.11 3.70 -16.56
CA GLN A 12 -9.67 3.52 -16.29
C GLN A 12 -9.08 4.70 -15.51
N GLU A 13 -9.48 5.94 -15.84
CA GLU A 13 -9.02 7.18 -15.16
C GLU A 13 -9.65 7.39 -13.77
N THR A 14 -10.61 6.57 -13.36
CA THR A 14 -11.25 6.72 -12.06
C THR A 14 -10.29 6.32 -10.94
N LEU A 15 -9.97 7.26 -10.06
CA LEU A 15 -9.21 7.01 -8.84
C LEU A 15 -9.97 6.02 -7.95
N ARG A 16 -9.32 4.91 -7.62
CA ARG A 16 -9.82 3.88 -6.71
C ARG A 16 -9.01 3.86 -5.43
N VAL A 17 -9.60 3.30 -4.39
CA VAL A 17 -9.03 3.25 -3.05
C VAL A 17 -9.21 1.88 -2.44
N ALA A 18 -8.12 1.32 -1.91
CA ALA A 18 -8.12 0.15 -1.04
C ALA A 18 -7.58 0.57 0.34
N LYS A 19 -8.09 -0.04 1.40
CA LYS A 19 -7.70 0.30 2.77
C LYS A 19 -7.69 -0.91 3.68
N GLY A 20 -6.88 -0.84 4.72
CA GLY A 20 -6.79 -1.85 5.76
C GLY A 20 -6.32 -1.23 7.08
N SER A 21 -6.48 -1.99 8.15
CA SER A 21 -6.01 -1.61 9.48
C SER A 21 -5.26 -2.76 10.13
N ILE A 22 -4.25 -2.41 10.90
CA ILE A 22 -3.46 -3.31 11.72
C ILE A 22 -3.63 -2.85 13.17
N ILE A 23 -3.83 -3.80 14.07
CA ILE A 23 -3.85 -3.54 15.51
C ILE A 23 -2.71 -4.36 16.10
N THR A 24 -1.77 -3.71 16.78
CA THR A 24 -0.70 -4.35 17.54
C THR A 24 -0.94 -4.16 19.02
N THR A 25 -0.51 -5.15 19.81
CA THR A 25 -0.48 -5.04 21.26
C THR A 25 0.82 -5.64 21.76
N GLY A 26 1.86 -4.81 21.85
CA GLY A 26 3.22 -5.23 22.19
C GLY A 26 4.14 -5.27 20.98
N ALA A 27 5.44 -5.42 21.23
CA ALA A 27 6.50 -5.35 20.23
C ALA A 27 6.42 -6.55 19.29
N GLU A 28 5.75 -6.35 18.16
CA GLU A 28 5.50 -7.38 17.17
C GLU A 28 5.40 -6.81 15.77
N THR A 29 5.57 -7.69 14.77
CA THR A 29 5.29 -7.35 13.38
C THR A 29 3.92 -7.89 12.98
N LYS A 30 3.04 -7.00 12.54
CA LYS A 30 1.74 -7.36 11.96
C LYS A 30 1.65 -6.96 10.50
N ARG A 31 0.79 -7.65 9.77
CA ARG A 31 0.59 -7.48 8.33
C ARG A 31 -0.90 -7.50 8.00
N ALA A 32 -1.29 -6.73 6.99
CA ALA A 32 -2.64 -6.75 6.44
C ALA A 32 -2.59 -6.63 4.92
N VAL A 33 -3.27 -7.54 4.22
CA VAL A 33 -3.47 -7.44 2.78
C VAL A 33 -4.49 -6.34 2.51
N LEU A 34 -4.10 -5.32 1.74
CA LEU A 34 -4.94 -4.18 1.38
C LEU A 34 -5.78 -4.48 0.13
N LEU A 35 -5.18 -5.13 -0.86
CA LEU A 35 -5.78 -5.45 -2.15
C LEU A 35 -5.01 -6.58 -2.82
N ILE A 36 -5.70 -7.49 -3.50
CA ILE A 36 -5.14 -8.34 -4.54
C ILE A 36 -5.85 -7.92 -5.83
N PRO A 37 -5.17 -7.26 -6.77
CA PRO A 37 -5.84 -6.73 -7.94
C PRO A 37 -6.07 -7.85 -8.98
N ASP A 38 -7.26 -7.90 -9.58
CA ASP A 38 -7.58 -8.87 -10.64
C ASP A 38 -6.99 -8.47 -12.02
N VAL A 39 -6.50 -7.24 -12.14
CA VAL A 39 -5.89 -6.66 -13.34
C VAL A 39 -4.68 -5.83 -12.94
N ASP A 40 -3.79 -5.50 -13.88
CA ASP A 40 -2.67 -4.61 -13.60
C ASP A 40 -3.16 -3.22 -13.17
N ILE A 41 -2.52 -2.66 -12.15
CA ILE A 41 -2.84 -1.34 -11.59
C ILE A 41 -1.59 -0.49 -11.44
N VAL A 42 -1.78 0.83 -11.38
CA VAL A 42 -0.74 1.79 -11.01
C VAL A 42 -1.11 2.41 -9.68
N VAL A 43 -0.25 2.25 -8.68
CA VAL A 43 -0.40 2.93 -7.39
C VAL A 43 0.03 4.38 -7.53
N VAL A 44 -0.86 5.30 -7.15
CA VAL A 44 -0.66 6.75 -7.29
C VAL A 44 -0.52 7.47 -5.95
N GLY A 45 -0.81 6.81 -4.84
CA GLY A 45 -0.56 7.35 -3.51
C GLY A 45 -0.78 6.35 -2.39
N VAL A 46 -0.07 6.55 -1.28
CA VAL A 46 -0.27 5.82 -0.03
C VAL A 46 -0.47 6.82 1.09
N ARG A 47 -1.50 6.62 1.90
CA ARG A 47 -1.83 7.44 3.07
C ARG A 47 -1.94 6.59 4.30
N CYS A 48 -1.45 7.12 5.40
CA CYS A 48 -1.45 6.41 6.68
C CYS A 48 -1.97 7.31 7.80
N VAL A 49 -2.59 6.70 8.81
CA VAL A 49 -3.00 7.34 10.06
C VAL A 49 -2.76 6.32 11.18
N ALA A 50 -2.28 6.77 12.33
CA ALA A 50 -2.16 5.96 13.53
C ALA A 50 -3.04 6.49 14.66
N ALA A 51 -3.37 5.61 15.60
CA ALA A 51 -4.04 5.97 16.85
C ALA A 51 -3.60 5.04 17.98
N GLY A 52 -3.39 5.61 19.17
CA GLY A 52 -3.22 4.89 20.44
C GLY A 52 -1.87 5.11 21.08
N ALA A 53 -0.78 4.98 20.30
CA ALA A 53 0.60 5.17 20.76
C ALA A 53 1.65 4.98 19.64
N ALA A 54 1.45 5.50 18.41
CA ALA A 54 2.52 5.37 17.41
C ALA A 54 3.80 6.09 17.86
N ASP A 55 4.92 5.36 17.87
CA ASP A 55 6.19 5.86 18.38
C ASP A 55 7.20 6.13 17.25
N ALA A 56 8.27 6.86 17.56
CA ALA A 56 9.34 7.14 16.61
C ALA A 56 10.27 5.94 16.37
N ALA A 57 10.26 4.93 17.25
CA ALA A 57 11.00 3.69 17.08
C ALA A 57 10.28 2.66 16.19
N ASP A 58 8.96 2.80 16.02
CA ASP A 58 8.16 1.91 15.18
C ASP A 58 8.51 2.07 13.70
N THR A 59 8.08 1.11 12.87
CA THR A 59 8.22 1.25 11.41
C THR A 59 7.00 0.75 10.67
N ALA A 60 6.70 1.37 9.53
CA ALA A 60 5.61 0.95 8.67
C ALA A 60 6.05 0.84 7.20
N GLU A 61 5.57 -0.18 6.50
CA GLU A 61 5.88 -0.45 5.10
C GLU A 61 4.62 -0.78 4.31
N VAL A 62 4.66 -0.53 3.01
CA VAL A 62 3.70 -1.05 2.04
C VAL A 62 4.49 -1.71 0.93
N VAL A 63 4.21 -2.98 0.69
CA VAL A 63 4.91 -3.83 -0.26
C VAL A 63 3.93 -4.49 -1.21
N ALA A 64 4.38 -4.84 -2.41
CA ALA A 64 3.62 -5.59 -3.39
C ALA A 64 4.44 -6.80 -3.86
N PRO A 65 4.62 -7.84 -3.01
CA PRO A 65 5.41 -9.02 -3.36
C PRO A 65 4.91 -9.66 -4.66
N ALA A 66 5.83 -10.33 -5.37
CA ALA A 66 5.45 -11.04 -6.58
C ALA A 66 4.51 -12.20 -6.24
N ASP A 67 3.73 -12.65 -7.22
CA ASP A 67 2.80 -13.75 -7.01
C ASP A 67 3.57 -15.02 -6.58
N GLY A 68 3.08 -15.68 -5.54
CA GLY A 68 3.72 -16.84 -4.91
C GLY A 68 4.92 -16.55 -4.00
N GLU A 69 5.36 -15.30 -3.86
CA GLU A 69 6.38 -14.92 -2.86
C GLU A 69 5.77 -14.82 -1.46
N ASP A 70 6.57 -15.15 -0.45
CA ASP A 70 6.16 -14.98 0.94
C ASP A 70 5.86 -13.51 1.25
N LEU A 71 4.80 -13.26 2.01
CA LEU A 71 4.47 -11.93 2.51
C LEU A 71 5.45 -11.43 3.58
N ASP A 72 6.35 -12.32 4.03
CA ASP A 72 7.41 -12.05 4.99
C ASP A 72 8.70 -11.64 4.30
N VAL A 73 8.62 -10.55 3.53
CA VAL A 73 9.77 -10.10 2.74
C VAL A 73 10.77 -9.36 3.62
N ALA A 74 12.03 -9.80 3.59
CA ALA A 74 13.13 -9.15 4.29
C ALA A 74 13.28 -7.66 3.91
N ALA A 75 13.89 -6.89 4.82
CA ALA A 75 14.44 -5.55 4.51
C ALA A 75 15.27 -5.62 3.22
N GLY A 76 14.94 -4.81 2.20
CA GLY A 76 15.63 -4.80 0.89
C GLY A 76 14.92 -5.49 -0.30
N SER A 77 13.76 -6.14 -0.15
CA SER A 77 12.94 -6.57 -1.30
C SER A 77 12.71 -5.49 -2.37
N THR A 78 12.84 -5.86 -3.65
CA THR A 78 12.63 -5.02 -4.85
C THR A 78 11.18 -4.60 -5.07
N ASN A 79 10.26 -4.98 -4.18
CA ASN A 79 8.82 -4.90 -4.38
C ASN A 79 8.15 -3.91 -3.42
N ARG A 80 8.90 -2.94 -2.87
CA ARG A 80 8.34 -1.93 -1.95
C ARG A 80 7.54 -0.89 -2.73
N LEU A 81 6.32 -0.58 -2.29
CA LEU A 81 5.61 0.59 -2.80
C LEU A 81 6.10 1.87 -2.12
N ILE A 82 6.45 1.80 -0.83
CA ILE A 82 7.08 2.89 -0.07
C ILE A 82 8.41 2.44 0.54
N THR A 83 9.40 3.32 0.53
CA THR A 83 10.64 3.20 1.31
C THR A 83 10.24 3.53 2.73
N GLN A 84 9.70 2.54 3.43
CA GLN A 84 9.58 2.43 4.88
C GLN A 84 9.45 3.76 5.66
N ILE A 85 8.30 3.97 6.28
CA ILE A 85 8.12 5.04 7.27
C ILE A 85 8.88 4.63 8.53
N SER A 86 10.03 5.27 8.77
CA SER A 86 10.91 5.00 9.92
C SER A 86 10.56 5.80 11.17
N ASN A 87 9.58 6.70 11.09
CA ASN A 87 9.03 7.43 12.22
C ASN A 87 7.51 7.63 12.03
N PRO A 88 6.70 6.60 12.33
CA PRO A 88 5.25 6.64 12.14
C PRO A 88 4.52 7.48 13.19
N SER A 89 5.17 7.94 14.28
CA SER A 89 4.56 8.90 15.23
C SER A 89 4.03 10.18 14.57
N THR A 90 4.58 10.55 13.41
CA THR A 90 4.10 11.69 12.60
C THR A 90 2.71 11.47 11.99
N ALA A 91 2.22 10.23 11.97
CA ALA A 91 0.88 9.86 11.54
C ALA A 91 -0.11 9.70 12.72
N GLU A 92 0.32 9.91 13.98
CA GLU A 92 -0.60 9.87 15.12
C GLU A 92 -1.65 10.98 15.00
N ASP A 93 -2.92 10.57 14.98
CA ASP A 93 -4.09 11.44 14.80
C ASP A 93 -4.04 12.36 13.56
N THR A 94 -3.12 12.11 12.63
CA THR A 94 -2.83 12.96 11.47
C THR A 94 -2.61 12.12 10.23
N VAL A 95 -3.07 12.61 9.07
CA VAL A 95 -2.82 11.93 7.80
C VAL A 95 -1.39 12.18 7.34
N LEU A 96 -0.64 11.10 7.15
CA LEU A 96 0.68 11.09 6.54
C LEU A 96 0.58 10.59 5.09
N ASP A 97 0.98 11.42 4.12
CA ASP A 97 1.16 11.01 2.73
C ASP A 97 2.56 10.38 2.57
N ALA A 98 2.61 9.09 2.25
CA ALA A 98 3.87 8.37 2.11
C ALA A 98 4.46 8.51 0.69
N THR A 99 5.77 8.71 0.61
CA THR A 99 6.49 8.81 -0.66
C THR A 99 6.61 7.44 -1.33
N LEU A 100 6.12 7.33 -2.57
CA LEU A 100 6.29 6.14 -3.40
C LEU A 100 7.70 6.07 -3.97
N THR A 101 8.38 4.94 -3.83
CA THR A 101 9.82 4.86 -4.15
C THR A 101 10.33 3.54 -4.75
N GLY A 102 9.55 2.46 -4.77
CA GLY A 102 10.14 1.12 -5.02
C GLY A 102 9.55 0.26 -6.13
N LEU A 103 8.68 0.75 -7.01
CA LEU A 103 8.32 0.03 -8.24
C LEU A 103 8.51 0.92 -9.47
N ASN A 104 9.08 0.37 -10.54
CA ASN A 104 9.26 1.06 -11.82
C ASN A 104 7.89 1.50 -12.36
N GLY A 105 7.54 2.78 -12.18
CA GLY A 105 6.22 3.32 -12.52
C GLY A 105 5.08 2.92 -11.57
N ASN A 106 5.38 2.39 -10.38
CA ASN A 106 4.38 1.98 -9.37
C ASN A 106 3.35 0.95 -9.86
N VAL A 107 3.72 0.14 -10.85
CA VAL A 107 2.86 -0.88 -11.43
C VAL A 107 2.83 -2.12 -10.53
N VAL A 108 1.63 -2.55 -10.14
CA VAL A 108 1.37 -3.81 -9.45
C VAL A 108 0.60 -4.71 -10.41
N ARG A 109 1.10 -5.92 -10.66
CA ARG A 109 0.50 -6.86 -11.60
C ARG A 109 -0.75 -7.52 -11.03
N ALA A 110 -1.63 -7.99 -11.90
CA ALA A 110 -2.72 -8.86 -11.54
C ALA A 110 -2.23 -10.03 -10.66
N GLY A 111 -2.94 -10.31 -9.57
CA GLY A 111 -2.60 -11.35 -8.60
C GLY A 111 -1.54 -10.97 -7.56
N GLN A 112 -0.79 -9.87 -7.74
CA GLN A 112 0.21 -9.45 -6.76
C GLN A 112 -0.46 -8.77 -5.54
N PRO A 113 -0.35 -9.33 -4.33
CA PRO A 113 -0.99 -8.74 -3.16
C PRO A 113 -0.26 -7.46 -2.76
N ILE A 114 -1.01 -6.41 -2.44
CA ILE A 114 -0.49 -5.22 -1.76
C ILE A 114 -0.68 -5.41 -0.26
N VAL A 115 0.40 -5.31 0.49
CA VAL A 115 0.44 -5.62 1.93
C VAL A 115 0.97 -4.42 2.70
N ALA A 116 0.21 -3.99 3.70
CA ALA A 116 0.71 -3.12 4.76
C ALA A 116 1.41 -3.95 5.82
N ILE A 117 2.54 -3.45 6.32
CA ILE A 117 3.31 -4.03 7.40
C ILE A 117 3.51 -2.94 8.45
N PHE A 118 3.27 -3.27 9.71
CA PHE A 118 3.59 -2.40 10.84
C PHE A 118 4.42 -3.21 11.83
N ILE A 119 5.53 -2.62 12.26
CA ILE A 119 6.46 -3.18 13.24
C ILE A 119 6.40 -2.25 14.45
N ASP A 120 5.75 -2.74 15.50
CA ASP A 120 5.71 -2.12 16.82
C ASP A 120 7.01 -2.47 17.54
N ASN A 121 7.81 -1.46 17.87
CA ASN A 121 9.05 -1.58 18.61
C ASN A 121 8.94 -0.93 20.01
N ALA A 122 7.85 -0.20 20.28
CA ALA A 122 7.66 0.57 21.50
C ALA A 122 6.77 -0.10 22.55
N ASP A 123 6.24 -1.30 22.27
CA ASP A 123 5.34 -2.06 23.15
C ASP A 123 4.03 -1.31 23.49
N GLY A 124 3.66 -0.31 22.68
CA GLY A 124 2.49 0.52 22.86
C GLY A 124 1.33 0.03 21.98
N GLY A 125 0.15 -0.19 22.56
CA GLY A 125 -1.01 -0.60 21.74
C GLY A 125 -1.35 0.46 20.69
N VAL A 126 -1.16 0.13 19.41
CA VAL A 126 -1.38 1.05 18.29
C VAL A 126 -2.30 0.43 17.24
N THR A 127 -3.15 1.27 16.68
CA THR A 127 -3.92 0.96 15.48
C THR A 127 -3.35 1.74 14.31
N TRP A 128 -2.85 1.02 13.32
CA TRP A 128 -2.29 1.57 12.10
C TRP A 128 -3.26 1.41 10.93
N TYR A 129 -3.70 2.51 10.34
CA TYR A 129 -4.55 2.55 9.16
C TYR A 129 -3.73 2.87 7.92
N THR A 130 -3.90 2.07 6.87
CA THR A 130 -3.24 2.29 5.57
C THR A 130 -4.28 2.37 4.46
N GLN A 131 -4.11 3.34 3.57
CA GLN A 131 -4.88 3.51 2.36
C GLN A 131 -3.95 3.55 1.14
N VAL A 132 -4.28 2.79 0.11
CA VAL A 132 -3.62 2.84 -1.20
C VAL A 132 -4.61 3.40 -2.21
N SER A 133 -4.17 4.42 -2.95
CA SER A 133 -4.92 4.99 -4.07
C SER A 133 -4.30 4.53 -5.37
N TYR A 134 -5.11 4.08 -6.33
CA TYR A 134 -4.64 3.47 -7.56
C TYR A 134 -5.57 3.74 -8.74
N VAL A 135 -5.04 3.58 -9.94
CA VAL A 135 -5.76 3.58 -11.22
C VAL A 135 -5.49 2.26 -11.95
N LEU A 136 -6.33 1.92 -12.93
CA LEU A 136 -6.03 0.74 -13.76
C LEU A 136 -4.81 1.05 -14.63
N ALA A 137 -3.88 0.08 -14.75
CA ALA A 137 -2.81 0.22 -15.72
C ALA A 137 -3.42 0.20 -17.12
N ASP A 138 -2.93 1.06 -18.00
CA ASP A 138 -3.35 1.02 -19.39
C ASP A 138 -2.79 -0.27 -19.99
N GLU A 139 -3.64 -1.14 -20.55
CA GLU A 139 -3.14 -2.12 -21.52
C GLU A 139 -2.59 -1.27 -22.65
N ALA A 140 -1.27 -1.12 -22.73
CA ALA A 140 -0.63 -0.57 -23.91
C ALA A 140 -1.11 -1.40 -25.09
N ARG A 141 -2.13 -0.91 -25.80
CA ARG A 141 -2.52 -1.42 -27.11
C ARG A 141 -1.35 -1.10 -28.01
N THR A 142 -0.38 -2.02 -28.07
CA THR A 142 0.51 -2.12 -29.20
C THR A 142 -0.38 -2.32 -30.41
N PHE A 143 -0.54 -1.24 -31.17
CA PHE A 143 -1.26 -1.15 -32.43
C PHE A 143 -0.83 -2.24 -33.41
#